data_AF-A0A1Y1LXI6-F1
#
_entry.id   AF-A0A1Y1LXI6-F1
#
_cell.length_a   1.000
_cell.length_b   1.000
_cell.length_c   1.000
_cell.angle_alpha   90.00
_cell.angle_beta   90.00
_cell.angle_gamma   90.00
#
_symmetry.space_group_name_H-M   'P 1'
#
loop_
_entity.id
_entity.type
_entity.pdbx_description
1 polymer ?
#
loop_
_entity_poly.entity_id
_entity_poly.type
_entity_poly.pdbx_seq_one_letter_code
_entity_poly.pdbx_strand_id
1 'polypeptide(L)'
;PIVCFLPKAIHVIMESVIPLERLNAFLRCDETEKDSPARPDESGNAIILRSVFVQKASIKLLSDINVSIGRGHLVIVVGPVGCGKTSLAHAILNELSLSSGSLTVSGSVSYASQEPWIFTSSVR
;
A
#
# COMPACT_ATOMS: atom_id res chain seq x y z
N PRO A 1 18.22 -29.76 -40.61
CA PRO A 1 17.75 -29.64 -39.20
C PRO A 1 17.87 -28.21 -38.63
N ILE A 2 19.04 -27.55 -38.67
CA ILE A 2 19.28 -26.21 -38.08
C ILE A 2 18.42 -25.08 -38.71
N VAL A 3 18.22 -25.09 -40.03
CA VAL A 3 17.42 -24.08 -40.75
C VAL A 3 15.94 -24.08 -40.33
N CYS A 4 15.43 -25.19 -39.79
CA CYS A 4 14.04 -25.31 -39.34
C CYS A 4 13.83 -24.77 -37.90
N PHE A 5 14.90 -24.57 -37.13
CA PHE A 5 14.85 -24.01 -35.78
C PHE A 5 14.90 -22.48 -35.76
N LEU A 6 15.51 -21.86 -36.78
CA LEU A 6 15.64 -20.41 -36.88
C LEU A 6 14.28 -19.67 -36.84
N PRO A 7 13.25 -20.06 -37.62
CA PRO A 7 11.96 -19.38 -37.59
C PRO A 7 11.26 -19.53 -36.24
N LYS A 8 11.40 -20.69 -35.59
CA LYS A 8 10.86 -20.95 -34.26
C LYS A 8 11.53 -20.08 -33.19
N ALA A 9 12.85 -19.91 -33.27
CA ALA A 9 13.59 -19.05 -32.36
C ALA A 9 13.17 -17.58 -32.52
N ILE A 10 13.03 -17.09 -33.76
CA ILE A 10 12.58 -15.71 -34.04
C ILE A 10 11.18 -15.47 -33.47
N HIS A 11 10.27 -16.42 -33.66
CA HIS A 11 8.92 -16.34 -33.14
C HIS A 11 8.89 -16.22 -31.60
N VAL A 12 9.63 -17.09 -30.89
CA VAL A 12 9.73 -17.04 -29.43
C VAL A 12 10.36 -15.74 -28.94
N ILE A 13 11.38 -15.24 -29.63
CA ILE A 13 12.00 -13.95 -29.29
C ILE A 13 10.97 -12.83 -29.43
N MET A 14 10.27 -12.75 -30.56
CA MET A 14 9.25 -11.70 -30.78
C MET A 14 8.12 -11.74 -29.76
N GLU A 15 7.62 -12.93 -29.42
CA GLU A 15 6.57 -13.07 -28.40
C GLU A 15 7.05 -12.66 -27.00
N SER A 16 8.31 -12.91 -26.67
CA SER A 16 8.86 -12.61 -25.34
C SER A 16 9.20 -11.13 -25.10
N VAL A 17 9.38 -10.33 -26.16
CA VAL A 17 9.74 -8.91 -26.02
C VAL A 17 8.62 -8.12 -25.34
N ILE A 18 7.36 -8.35 -25.69
CA ILE A 18 6.22 -7.60 -25.13
C ILE A 18 6.07 -7.81 -23.61
N PRO A 19 6.09 -9.05 -23.08
CA PRO A 19 6.13 -9.28 -21.63
C PRO A 19 7.35 -8.64 -20.95
N LEU A 20 8.52 -8.68 -21.57
CA LEU A 20 9.74 -8.08 -21.03
C LEU A 20 9.62 -6.56 -20.92
N GLU A 21 9.04 -5.90 -21.93
CA GLU A 21 8.76 -4.46 -21.88
C GLU A 21 7.77 -4.12 -20.76
N ARG A 22 6.71 -4.92 -20.59
CA ARG A 22 5.74 -4.73 -19.50
C ARG A 22 6.38 -4.92 -18.13
N LEU A 23 7.22 -5.95 -17.98
CA LEU A 23 7.94 -6.20 -16.73
C LEU A 23 8.92 -5.06 -16.43
N ASN A 24 9.67 -4.60 -17.42
CA ASN A 24 10.58 -3.47 -17.28
C ASN A 24 9.82 -2.19 -16.92
N ALA A 25 8.64 -1.96 -17.51
CA ALA A 25 7.77 -0.85 -17.14
C ALA A 25 7.29 -0.95 -15.69
N PHE A 26 6.88 -2.14 -15.23
CA PHE A 26 6.47 -2.39 -13.85
C PHE A 26 7.60 -2.18 -12.84
N LEU A 27 8.80 -2.71 -13.13
CA LEU A 27 9.97 -2.55 -12.27
C LEU A 27 10.47 -1.10 -12.17
N ARG A 28 10.06 -0.24 -13.10
CA ARG A 28 10.35 1.20 -13.09
C ARG A 28 9.28 2.04 -12.40
N CYS A 29 8.20 1.43 -11.90
CA CYS A 29 7.22 2.16 -11.10
C CYS A 29 7.87 2.66 -9.80
N ASP A 30 7.50 3.87 -9.39
CA ASP A 30 7.94 4.40 -8.09
C ASP A 30 7.39 3.54 -6.96
N GLU A 31 8.28 3.13 -6.06
CA GLU A 31 7.87 2.49 -4.82
C GLU A 31 7.30 3.55 -3.87
N THR A 32 6.26 3.18 -3.12
CA THR A 32 5.81 4.03 -2.02
C THR A 32 6.89 4.03 -0.96
N GLU A 33 7.52 5.19 -0.72
CA GLU A 33 8.51 5.35 0.34
C GLU A 33 7.89 4.94 1.67
N LYS A 34 8.34 3.80 2.22
CA LYS A 34 8.09 3.48 3.61
C LYS A 34 8.95 4.45 4.41
N ASP A 35 8.29 5.42 5.03
CA ASP A 35 8.99 6.36 5.89
C ASP A 35 9.80 5.59 6.92
N SER A 36 10.98 6.12 7.22
CA SER A 36 11.85 5.60 8.27
C SER A 36 11.03 5.50 9.55
N PRO A 37 11.28 4.54 10.47
CA PRO A 37 10.53 4.46 11.71
C PRO A 37 10.54 5.84 12.37
N ALA A 38 9.36 6.46 12.44
CA ALA A 38 9.23 7.80 12.98
C ALA A 38 9.84 7.78 14.38
N ARG A 39 10.74 8.74 14.63
CA ARG A 39 11.39 8.90 15.93
C ARG A 39 10.30 8.84 17.01
N PRO A 40 10.51 8.10 18.10
CA PRO A 40 9.49 7.97 19.14
C PRO A 40 9.11 9.37 19.60
N ASP A 41 7.85 9.73 19.35
CA ASP A 41 7.33 11.02 19.75
C ASP A 41 7.26 11.03 21.28
N GLU A 42 7.97 11.97 21.93
CA GLU A 42 7.99 12.19 23.39
C GLU A 42 6.57 12.49 23.93
N SER A 43 5.65 12.82 23.03
CA SER A 43 4.25 13.19 23.29
C SER A 43 3.35 12.03 23.75
N GLY A 44 3.85 10.78 23.80
CA GLY A 44 3.09 9.61 24.27
C GLY A 44 1.98 9.12 23.33
N ASN A 45 1.90 9.68 22.12
CA ASN A 45 0.94 9.31 21.09
C ASN A 45 1.45 8.14 20.24
N ALA A 46 0.54 7.29 19.80
CA ALA A 46 0.82 6.17 18.91
C ALA A 46 0.60 6.55 17.44
N ILE A 47 -0.50 7.25 17.14
CA ILE A 47 -0.89 7.62 15.76
C ILE A 47 -1.33 9.08 15.77
N ILE A 48 -0.78 9.88 14.86
CA ILE A 48 -1.16 11.28 14.66
C ILE A 48 -1.44 11.49 13.17
N LEU A 49 -2.66 11.92 12.86
CA LEU A 49 -3.12 12.34 11.53
C LEU A 49 -3.44 13.84 11.59
N ARG A 50 -2.79 14.66 10.76
CA ARG A 50 -3.02 16.11 10.65
C ARG A 50 -3.46 16.45 9.23
N SER A 51 -4.72 16.87 9.09
CA SER A 51 -5.37 17.27 7.83
C SER A 51 -5.00 16.35 6.66
N VAL A 52 -5.24 15.05 6.83
CA VAL A 52 -4.85 14.04 5.84
C VAL A 52 -5.83 14.00 4.68
N PHE A 53 -5.29 14.12 3.47
CA PHE A 53 -6.02 13.99 2.21
C PHE A 53 -5.44 12.84 1.37
N VAL A 54 -6.31 11.93 0.91
CA VAL A 54 -5.92 10.81 0.04
C VAL A 54 -6.76 10.85 -1.22
N GLN A 55 -6.09 10.90 -2.36
CA GLN A 55 -6.70 10.90 -3.68
C GLN A 55 -6.08 9.81 -4.54
N LYS A 56 -6.91 9.00 -5.18
CA LYS A 56 -6.47 8.01 -6.17
C LYS A 56 -7.13 8.34 -7.50
N ALA A 57 -6.30 8.65 -8.51
CA ALA A 57 -6.75 9.18 -9.79
C ALA A 57 -7.66 10.42 -9.60
N SER A 58 -8.96 10.30 -9.88
CA SER A 58 -9.93 11.39 -9.77
C SER A 58 -10.87 11.28 -8.56
N ILE A 59 -10.70 10.24 -7.74
CA ILE A 59 -11.59 9.97 -6.60
C ILE A 59 -10.88 10.40 -5.31
N LYS A 60 -11.55 11.24 -4.52
CA LYS A 60 -11.13 11.58 -3.15
C LYS A 60 -11.60 10.46 -2.23
N LEU A 61 -10.66 9.74 -1.62
CA LEU A 61 -10.99 8.65 -0.69
C LEU A 61 -11.12 9.15 0.75
N LEU A 62 -10.23 10.05 1.16
CA LEU A 62 -10.20 10.65 2.50
C LEU A 62 -10.00 12.16 2.38
N SER A 63 -10.72 12.92 3.18
CA SER A 63 -10.70 14.39 3.16
C SER A 63 -10.63 14.95 4.57
N ASP A 64 -9.56 15.70 4.85
CA ASP A 64 -9.33 16.44 6.10
C ASP A 64 -9.49 15.59 7.38
N ILE A 65 -8.76 14.48 7.47
CA ILE A 65 -8.80 13.63 8.66
C ILE A 65 -7.79 14.14 9.69
N ASN A 66 -8.31 14.49 10.88
CA ASN A 66 -7.56 14.97 12.02
C ASN A 66 -7.84 14.06 13.23
N VAL A 67 -6.88 13.22 13.60
CA VAL A 67 -7.03 12.25 14.70
C VAL A 67 -5.71 12.09 15.43
N SER A 68 -5.75 12.08 16.76
CA SER A 68 -4.60 11.77 17.63
C SER A 68 -4.98 10.64 18.56
N ILE A 69 -4.24 9.53 18.50
CA ILE A 69 -4.49 8.32 19.30
C ILE A 69 -3.32 8.14 20.26
N GLY A 70 -3.60 8.21 21.56
CA GLY A 70 -2.64 7.93 22.62
C GLY A 70 -2.27 6.45 22.71
N ARG A 71 -1.08 6.13 23.24
CA ARG A 71 -0.72 4.72 23.55
C ARG A 71 -1.72 4.11 24.54
N GLY A 72 -2.01 2.82 24.39
CA GLY A 72 -2.94 2.09 25.27
C GLY A 72 -4.44 2.36 25.04
N HIS A 73 -4.80 3.19 24.06
CA HIS A 73 -6.21 3.46 23.74
C HIS A 73 -6.78 2.41 22.77
N LEU A 74 -8.00 1.97 23.03
CA LEU A 74 -8.81 1.20 22.09
C LEU A 74 -9.73 2.16 21.33
N VAL A 75 -9.54 2.25 20.02
CA VAL A 75 -10.33 3.12 19.13
C VAL A 75 -11.13 2.28 18.16
N ILE A 76 -12.40 2.63 17.95
CA ILE A 76 -13.30 1.96 17.02
C ILE A 76 -13.72 2.96 15.95
N VAL A 77 -13.59 2.59 14.67
CA VAL A 77 -14.03 3.41 13.54
C VAL A 77 -15.29 2.79 12.94
N VAL A 78 -16.39 3.54 12.93
CA VAL A 78 -17.69 3.11 12.38
C VAL A 78 -18.17 4.05 11.28
N GLY A 79 -18.98 3.52 10.36
CA GLY A 79 -19.57 4.29 9.26
C GLY A 79 -20.14 3.39 8.16
N PRO A 80 -20.85 3.95 7.17
CA PRO A 80 -21.48 3.18 6.08
C PRO A 80 -20.46 2.52 5.15
N VAL A 81 -20.87 1.48 4.41
CA VAL A 81 -19.99 0.83 3.42
C VAL A 81 -19.58 1.85 2.35
N GLY A 82 -18.30 1.85 1.95
CA GLY A 82 -17.77 2.79 0.97
C GLY A 82 -17.31 4.15 1.52
N CYS A 83 -17.46 4.43 2.83
CA CYS A 83 -17.03 5.71 3.42
C CYS A 83 -15.51 5.84 3.67
N GLY A 84 -14.69 4.90 3.19
CA GLY A 84 -13.23 4.98 3.29
C GLY A 84 -12.60 4.42 4.57
N LYS A 85 -13.29 3.59 5.38
CA LYS A 85 -12.69 2.96 6.58
C LYS A 85 -11.46 2.12 6.25
N THR A 86 -11.57 1.23 5.27
CA THR A 86 -10.46 0.41 4.79
C THR A 86 -9.34 1.29 4.22
N SER A 87 -9.70 2.36 3.51
CA SER A 87 -8.74 3.35 3.02
C SER A 87 -8.00 4.07 4.15
N LEU A 88 -8.67 4.38 5.26
CA LEU A 88 -8.05 4.96 6.45
C LEU A 88 -7.05 3.98 7.06
N ALA A 89 -7.40 2.69 7.17
CA ALA A 89 -6.46 1.68 7.63
C ALA A 89 -5.23 1.56 6.72
N HIS A 90 -5.42 1.52 5.40
CA HIS A 90 -4.31 1.50 4.45
C HIS A 90 -3.47 2.79 4.47
N ALA A 91 -4.07 3.95 4.73
CA ALA A 91 -3.33 5.19 4.94
C ALA A 91 -2.44 5.09 6.18
N ILE A 92 -2.96 4.58 7.32
CA ILE A 92 -2.16 4.35 8.54
C ILE A 92 -0.99 3.38 8.30
N LEU A 93 -1.19 2.37 7.45
CA LEU A 93 -0.14 1.42 7.05
C LEU A 93 0.87 2.00 6.05
N ASN A 94 0.70 3.27 5.65
CA ASN A 94 1.49 3.94 4.63
C ASN A 94 1.45 3.22 3.26
N GLU A 95 0.35 2.55 2.96
CA GLU A 95 0.11 1.88 1.66
C GLU A 95 -0.58 2.81 0.65
N LEU A 96 -1.19 3.90 1.12
CA LEU A 96 -1.78 4.94 0.26
C LEU A 96 -0.94 6.21 0.33
N SER A 97 -0.55 6.72 -0.83
CA SER A 97 0.13 8.00 -0.93
C SER A 97 -0.78 9.14 -0.49
N LEU A 98 -0.26 9.98 0.39
CA LEU A 98 -0.94 11.17 0.86
C LEU A 98 -0.84 12.26 -0.21
N SER A 99 -1.97 12.87 -0.57
CA SER A 99 -1.99 14.04 -1.45
C SER A 99 -1.63 15.31 -0.69
N SER A 100 -1.98 15.39 0.60
CA SER A 100 -1.70 16.51 1.48
C SER A 100 -1.87 16.09 2.94
N GLY A 101 -1.25 16.84 3.87
CA GLY A 101 -1.29 16.58 5.30
C GLY A 101 -0.06 15.83 5.79
N SER A 102 -0.14 15.36 7.04
CA SER A 102 0.92 14.59 7.69
C SER A 102 0.33 13.42 8.48
N LEU A 103 0.95 12.26 8.35
CA LEU A 103 0.68 11.05 9.10
C LEU A 103 1.96 10.64 9.82
N THR A 104 1.84 10.33 11.10
CA THR A 104 2.95 9.81 11.89
C THR A 104 2.48 8.62 12.71
N VAL A 105 3.20 7.50 12.60
CA VAL A 105 2.94 6.29 13.37
C VAL A 105 4.19 5.95 14.17
N SER A 106 4.03 5.87 15.49
CA SER A 106 5.11 5.55 16.42
C SER A 106 5.15 4.06 16.74
N GLY A 107 6.25 3.39 16.40
CA GLY A 107 6.48 1.97 16.72
C GLY A 107 6.13 1.02 15.58
N SER A 108 5.82 -0.23 15.93
CA SER A 108 5.44 -1.27 14.96
C SER A 108 3.92 -1.36 14.79
N VAL A 109 3.48 -1.69 13.58
CA VAL A 109 2.07 -1.87 13.22
C VAL A 109 1.82 -3.31 12.81
N SER A 110 0.70 -3.87 13.27
CA SER A 110 0.16 -5.15 12.80
C SER A 110 -1.21 -4.90 12.20
N TYR A 111 -1.49 -5.54 11.07
CA TYR A 111 -2.75 -5.40 10.33
C TYR A 111 -3.39 -6.76 10.10
N ALA A 112 -4.69 -6.84 10.31
CA ALA A 112 -5.52 -7.98 9.96
C ALA A 112 -6.53 -7.52 8.90
N SER A 113 -6.42 -8.07 7.69
CA SER A 113 -7.29 -7.72 6.57
C SER A 113 -8.70 -8.31 6.74
N GLN A 114 -9.69 -7.66 6.11
CA GLN A 114 -11.06 -8.17 6.05
C GLN A 114 -11.12 -9.54 5.35
N GLU A 115 -10.36 -9.70 4.27
CA GLU A 115 -10.17 -10.97 3.58
C GLU A 115 -8.77 -11.51 3.94
N PRO A 116 -8.67 -12.60 4.72
CA PRO A 116 -7.39 -13.10 5.17
C PRO A 116 -6.60 -13.72 4.00
N TRP A 117 -5.31 -13.42 3.93
CA TRP A 117 -4.41 -14.06 2.97
C TRP A 117 -3.77 -15.31 3.59
N ILE A 118 -4.38 -16.47 3.32
CA ILE A 118 -3.96 -17.77 3.86
C ILE A 118 -3.23 -18.54 2.76
N PHE A 119 -2.01 -18.99 3.06
CA PHE A 119 -1.27 -19.89 2.19
C PHE A 119 -1.65 -21.35 2.43
N THR A 120 -1.61 -22.15 1.37
CA THR A 120 -1.81 -23.59 1.47
C THR A 120 -0.66 -24.23 2.25
N SER A 121 -0.85 -24.40 3.55
CA SER A 121 0.10 -25.02 4.47
C SER A 121 -0.64 -25.62 5.68
N SER A 122 0.06 -26.37 6.52
CA SER A 122 -0.42 -26.66 7.87
C SER A 122 -0.55 -25.38 8.69
N VAL A 123 -1.46 -25.40 9.66
CA VAL A 123 -1.68 -24.30 10.62
C VAL A 123 -0.51 -24.16 11.61
N ARG A 124 0.32 -25.21 11.74
CA ARG A 124 1.51 -25.26 12.58
C ARG A 124 2.76 -25.23 11.73
#